data_AF-A0AAV6QYF0-F1
#
_entry.id   AF-A0AAV6QYF0-F1
#
_cell.length_a   1.000
_cell.length_b   1.000
_cell.length_c   1.000
_cell.angle_alpha   90.00
_cell.angle_beta   90.00
_cell.angle_gamma   90.00
#
_symmetry.space_group_name_H-M   'P 1'
#
loop_
_entity.id
_entity.type
_entity.pdbx_description
1 polymer ?
#
loop_
_entity_poly.entity_id
_entity_poly.type
_entity_poly.pdbx_seq_one_letter_code
_entity_poly.pdbx_strand_id
1 'polypeptide(L)'
;MSQRVVQVQPESRVHEADQWSTGLCECHKDIGDCCFALCCLPLFTCKVTSAVGACPCLPLLDCIGCVPPAALAMRASVRERYGIQGSVWSDCLYGCCCYPLSWLQISRELKRRAASHASSSSSGRYTSLTSLQGAHLV
;
A
#
# COMPACT_ATOMS: atom_id res chain seq x y z
N MET A 1 18.96 40.31 -58.42
CA MET A 1 18.30 39.29 -57.58
C MET A 1 18.02 39.93 -56.23
N SER A 2 16.75 40.24 -55.93
CA SER A 2 16.36 40.97 -54.71
C SER A 2 16.11 39.96 -53.59
N GLN A 3 16.92 39.98 -52.54
CA GLN A 3 16.71 39.15 -51.35
C GLN A 3 15.59 39.78 -50.51
N ARG A 4 14.47 39.05 -50.41
CA ARG A 4 13.40 39.38 -49.48
C ARG A 4 13.83 38.93 -48.09
N VAL A 5 14.41 39.85 -47.32
CA VAL A 5 14.71 39.61 -45.91
C VAL A 5 13.38 39.56 -45.15
N VAL A 6 13.09 38.43 -44.49
CA VAL A 6 11.90 38.26 -43.65
C VAL A 6 12.06 39.18 -42.43
N GLN A 7 11.33 40.30 -42.41
CA GLN A 7 11.41 41.32 -41.35
C GLN A 7 10.50 41.06 -40.13
N VAL A 8 9.69 40.00 -40.14
CA VAL A 8 8.74 39.73 -39.06
C VAL A 8 9.31 38.65 -38.14
N GLN A 9 9.74 39.05 -36.93
CA GLN A 9 9.98 38.10 -35.85
C GLN A 9 8.64 37.43 -35.47
N PRO A 10 8.60 36.10 -35.23
CA PRO A 10 7.41 35.48 -34.68
C PRO A 10 7.13 36.11 -33.32
N GLU A 11 5.99 36.77 -33.18
CA GLU A 11 5.52 37.33 -31.92
C GLU A 11 5.50 36.19 -30.89
N SER A 12 6.36 36.29 -29.87
CA SER A 12 6.36 35.35 -28.77
C SER A 12 5.01 35.49 -28.08
N ARG A 13 4.09 34.54 -28.28
CA ARG A 13 2.88 34.48 -27.48
C ARG A 13 3.33 34.41 -26.02
N VAL A 14 3.10 35.48 -25.29
CA VAL A 14 3.18 35.48 -23.83
C VAL A 14 2.03 34.59 -23.39
N HIS A 15 2.27 33.29 -23.26
CA HIS A 15 1.36 32.45 -22.50
C HIS A 15 1.47 32.93 -21.05
N GLU A 16 0.42 33.54 -20.53
CA GLU A 16 0.30 33.67 -19.08
C GLU A 16 0.43 32.27 -18.49
N ALA A 17 1.26 32.14 -17.47
CA ALA A 17 1.48 30.85 -16.83
C ALA A 17 0.22 30.48 -16.04
N ASP A 18 -0.62 29.64 -16.62
CA ASP A 18 -1.76 29.05 -15.92
C ASP A 18 -1.25 28.24 -14.71
N GLN A 19 -1.79 28.54 -13.52
CA GLN A 19 -1.48 27.84 -12.28
C GLN A 19 -2.46 26.69 -12.04
N TRP A 20 -2.09 25.76 -11.16
CA TRP A 20 -3.02 24.74 -10.68
C TRP A 20 -4.26 25.40 -10.05
N SER A 21 -5.44 24.92 -10.43
CA SER A 21 -6.73 25.44 -9.94
C SER A 21 -7.03 25.07 -8.49
N THR A 22 -6.28 24.12 -7.92
CA THR A 22 -6.42 23.64 -6.53
C THR A 22 -5.07 23.40 -5.88
N GLY A 23 -4.98 23.58 -4.56
CA GLY A 23 -3.83 23.20 -3.75
C GLY A 23 -3.78 21.70 -3.43
N LEU A 24 -2.61 21.20 -3.00
CA LEU A 24 -2.36 19.77 -2.73
C LEU A 24 -3.26 19.16 -1.64
N CYS A 25 -3.71 19.95 -0.67
CA CYS A 25 -4.46 19.47 0.50
C CYS A 25 -5.97 19.79 0.45
N GLU A 26 -6.52 20.10 -0.73
CA GLU A 26 -7.95 20.42 -0.89
C GLU A 26 -8.84 19.17 -1.03
N CYS A 27 -8.62 18.15 -0.19
CA CYS A 27 -9.35 16.87 -0.24
C CYS A 27 -10.86 16.98 0.07
N HIS A 28 -11.32 18.12 0.58
CA HIS A 28 -12.74 18.34 0.89
C HIS A 28 -13.63 18.42 -0.36
N LYS A 29 -13.03 18.68 -1.54
CA LYS A 29 -13.75 18.74 -2.83
C LYS A 29 -13.96 17.33 -3.41
N ASP A 30 -13.00 16.43 -3.20
CA ASP A 30 -12.98 15.08 -3.76
C ASP A 30 -12.47 14.04 -2.75
N ILE A 31 -13.29 13.77 -1.71
CA ILE A 31 -12.94 12.85 -0.62
C ILE A 31 -12.64 11.44 -1.16
N GLY A 32 -13.42 10.98 -2.15
CA GLY A 32 -13.24 9.66 -2.75
C GLY A 32 -11.87 9.49 -3.42
N ASP A 33 -11.48 10.47 -4.25
CA ASP A 33 -10.20 10.44 -4.95
C ASP A 33 -9.03 10.65 -3.97
N CYS A 34 -9.19 11.49 -2.94
CA CYS A 34 -8.20 11.64 -1.88
C CYS A 34 -8.00 10.35 -1.06
N CYS A 35 -9.09 9.68 -0.66
CA CYS A 35 -9.02 8.36 -0.02
C CYS A 35 -8.38 7.32 -0.94
N PHE A 36 -8.70 7.33 -2.24
CA PHE A 36 -8.14 6.38 -3.18
C PHE A 36 -6.66 6.62 -3.44
N ALA A 37 -6.21 7.88 -3.53
CA ALA A 37 -4.80 8.24 -3.63
C ALA A 37 -4.01 7.81 -2.39
N LEU A 38 -4.57 7.99 -1.19
CA LEU A 38 -3.92 7.61 0.06
C LEU A 38 -3.90 6.09 0.28
N CYS A 39 -4.99 5.42 -0.06
CA CYS A 39 -5.11 3.98 0.15
C CYS A 39 -4.40 3.19 -0.94
N CYS A 40 -4.44 3.65 -2.20
CA CYS A 40 -4.07 2.91 -3.40
C CYS A 40 -3.42 3.80 -4.47
N LEU A 41 -2.34 4.47 -4.07
CA LEU A 41 -1.62 5.43 -4.92
C LEU A 41 -1.29 4.92 -6.33
N PRO A 42 -0.78 3.68 -6.52
CA PRO A 42 -0.49 3.17 -7.87
C PRO A 42 -1.68 3.15 -8.83
N LEU A 43 -2.85 2.75 -8.35
CA LEU A 43 -4.03 2.70 -9.21
C LEU A 43 -4.58 4.10 -9.45
N PHE A 44 -4.48 4.98 -8.46
CA PHE A 44 -4.83 6.38 -8.62
C PHE A 44 -3.95 7.08 -9.67
N THR A 45 -2.63 6.87 -9.64
CA THR A 45 -1.73 7.44 -10.64
C THR A 45 -1.98 6.86 -12.03
N CYS A 46 -2.34 5.58 -12.16
CA CYS A 46 -2.79 4.99 -13.42
C CYS A 46 -4.05 5.68 -13.96
N LYS A 47 -5.05 5.93 -13.09
CA LYS A 47 -6.28 6.67 -13.43
C LYS A 47 -5.94 8.07 -13.97
N VAL A 48 -5.10 8.82 -13.25
CA VAL A 48 -4.68 10.17 -13.65
C VAL A 48 -3.90 10.15 -14.96
N THR A 49 -2.98 9.20 -15.12
CA THR A 49 -2.14 9.07 -16.32
C THR A 49 -2.98 8.75 -17.56
N SER A 50 -3.99 7.90 -17.41
CA SER A 50 -4.97 7.62 -18.46
C SER A 50 -5.78 8.87 -18.84
N ALA A 51 -6.20 9.66 -17.84
CA ALA A 51 -6.96 10.89 -18.07
C ALA A 51 -6.16 11.97 -18.82
N VAL A 52 -4.83 12.01 -18.66
CA VAL A 52 -3.95 12.92 -19.45
C VAL A 52 -3.53 12.33 -20.80
N GLY A 53 -4.02 11.14 -21.18
CA GLY A 53 -3.76 10.51 -22.46
C GLY A 53 -2.41 9.79 -22.58
N ALA A 54 -1.70 9.57 -21.46
CA ALA A 54 -0.42 8.84 -21.43
C ALA A 54 -0.62 7.33 -21.15
N CYS A 55 0.42 6.51 -21.31
CA CYS A 55 0.30 5.07 -21.01
C CYS A 55 -0.03 4.88 -19.53
N PRO A 56 -1.17 4.24 -19.19
CA PRO A 56 -1.53 3.97 -17.80
C PRO A 56 -0.53 3.03 -17.10
N CYS A 57 0.37 2.40 -17.86
CA CYS A 57 1.43 1.53 -17.37
C CYS A 57 2.63 2.27 -16.77
N LEU A 58 2.84 3.56 -17.12
CA LEU A 58 4.00 4.34 -16.68
C LEU A 58 4.14 4.39 -15.14
N PRO A 59 3.07 4.63 -14.36
CA PRO A 59 3.16 4.67 -12.91
C PRO A 59 3.36 3.32 -12.23
N LEU A 60 3.10 2.20 -12.94
CA LEU A 60 3.41 0.88 -12.41
C LEU A 60 4.93 0.65 -12.29
N LEU A 61 5.74 1.38 -13.06
CA LEU A 61 7.19 1.32 -12.95
C LEU A 61 7.67 1.88 -11.59
N ASP A 62 7.00 2.90 -11.07
CA ASP A 62 7.30 3.50 -9.76
C ASP A 62 6.95 2.55 -8.60
N CYS A 63 6.05 1.59 -8.81
CA CYS A 63 5.62 0.64 -7.79
C CYS A 63 6.75 -0.27 -7.30
N ILE A 64 7.73 -0.57 -8.17
CA ILE A 64 8.88 -1.41 -7.80
C ILE A 64 9.83 -0.64 -6.87
N GLY A 65 9.93 0.69 -7.02
CA GLY A 65 10.75 1.55 -6.17
C GLY A 65 10.07 2.01 -4.88
N CYS A 66 8.73 2.04 -4.85
CA CYS A 66 7.95 2.58 -3.73
C CYS A 66 7.60 1.57 -2.63
N VAL A 67 7.94 0.28 -2.74
CA VAL A 67 7.64 -0.69 -1.68
C VAL A 67 8.63 -0.52 -0.52
N PRO A 68 8.19 -0.14 0.70
CA PRO A 68 9.10 0.01 1.81
C PRO A 68 9.71 -1.35 2.19
N PRO A 69 11.05 -1.52 2.18
CA PRO A 69 11.68 -2.82 2.41
C PRO A 69 11.27 -3.47 3.73
N ALA A 70 11.05 -2.67 4.78
CA ALA A 70 10.59 -3.15 6.07
C ALA A 70 9.20 -3.81 6.01
N ALA A 71 8.26 -3.26 5.24
CA ALA A 71 6.93 -3.82 5.12
C ALA A 71 6.94 -5.14 4.34
N LEU A 72 7.74 -5.21 3.28
CA LEU A 72 7.94 -6.46 2.52
C LEU A 72 8.59 -7.54 3.39
N ALA A 73 9.66 -7.19 4.11
CA ALA A 73 10.35 -8.11 5.02
C ALA A 73 9.42 -8.62 6.14
N MET A 74 8.61 -7.75 6.74
CA MET A 74 7.67 -8.15 7.79
C MET A 74 6.57 -9.06 7.27
N ARG A 75 6.00 -8.79 6.08
CA ARG A 75 5.05 -9.71 5.46
C ARG A 75 5.70 -11.07 5.19
N ALA A 76 6.86 -11.09 4.54
CA ALA A 76 7.57 -12.31 4.23
C ALA A 76 7.88 -13.13 5.50
N SER A 77 8.37 -12.48 6.55
CA SER A 77 8.67 -13.11 7.85
C SER A 77 7.42 -13.74 8.48
N VAL A 78 6.28 -13.04 8.48
CA VAL A 78 5.01 -13.56 9.03
C VAL A 78 4.49 -14.74 8.21
N ARG A 79 4.62 -14.68 6.88
CA ARG A 79 4.21 -15.78 5.99
C ARG A 79 5.05 -17.02 6.23
N GLU A 80 6.36 -16.86 6.31
CA GLU A 80 7.31 -17.94 6.59
C GLU A 80 7.01 -18.57 7.95
N ARG A 81 6.88 -17.74 9.00
CA ARG A 81 6.65 -18.20 10.36
C ARG A 81 5.36 -19.00 10.54
N TYR A 82 4.32 -18.69 9.77
CA TYR A 82 2.99 -19.29 9.93
C TYR A 82 2.53 -20.14 8.74
N GLY A 83 3.40 -20.38 7.75
CA GLY A 83 3.09 -21.16 6.55
C GLY A 83 1.96 -20.57 5.69
N ILE A 84 1.88 -19.24 5.55
CA ILE A 84 0.78 -18.56 4.84
C ILE A 84 1.07 -18.52 3.32
N GLN A 85 0.18 -19.11 2.51
CA GLN A 85 0.32 -19.26 1.06
C GLN A 85 0.23 -17.95 0.25
N GLY A 86 1.23 -17.68 -0.62
CA GLY A 86 1.29 -16.51 -1.50
C GLY A 86 2.70 -16.18 -1.99
N SER A 87 2.87 -15.02 -2.63
CA SER A 87 4.09 -14.69 -3.40
C SER A 87 4.65 -13.30 -3.07
N VAL A 88 5.94 -13.10 -3.35
CA VAL A 88 6.64 -11.80 -3.23
C VAL A 88 5.92 -10.72 -4.05
N TRP A 89 5.42 -11.07 -5.24
CA TRP A 89 4.65 -10.16 -6.09
C TRP A 89 3.37 -9.67 -5.40
N SER A 90 2.62 -10.57 -4.77
CA SER A 90 1.43 -10.18 -4.01
C SER A 90 1.80 -9.29 -2.82
N ASP A 91 2.92 -9.55 -2.16
CA ASP A 91 3.38 -8.76 -1.01
C ASP A 91 3.85 -7.36 -1.41
N CYS A 92 4.52 -7.23 -2.57
CA CYS A 92 4.83 -5.94 -3.18
C CYS A 92 3.56 -5.15 -3.49
N LEU A 93 2.58 -5.80 -4.14
CA LEU A 93 1.31 -5.16 -4.47
C LEU A 93 0.59 -4.66 -3.23
N TYR A 94 0.47 -5.46 -2.17
CA TYR A 94 -0.16 -5.01 -0.92
C TYR A 94 0.66 -3.95 -0.19
N GLY A 95 1.99 -4.02 -0.27
CA GLY A 95 2.89 -3.02 0.29
C GLY A 95 2.83 -1.67 -0.43
N CYS A 96 2.55 -1.66 -1.73
CA CYS A 96 2.47 -0.45 -2.55
C CYS A 96 1.04 0.12 -2.60
N CYS A 97 0.07 -0.75 -2.88
CA CYS A 97 -1.33 -0.38 -3.14
C CYS A 97 -2.21 -0.36 -1.90
N CYS A 98 -1.74 -0.85 -0.74
CA CYS A 98 -2.54 -1.00 0.47
C CYS A 98 -1.66 -0.90 1.72
N TYR A 99 -0.64 -0.03 1.74
CA TYR A 99 0.40 -0.02 2.78
C TYR A 99 -0.13 -0.06 4.22
N PRO A 100 -1.06 0.82 4.65
CA PRO A 100 -1.55 0.81 6.03
C PRO A 100 -2.37 -0.45 6.34
N LEU A 101 -3.18 -0.89 5.36
CA LEU A 101 -4.02 -2.08 5.48
C LEU A 101 -3.18 -3.36 5.55
N SER A 102 -2.05 -3.40 4.85
CA SER A 102 -1.09 -4.50 4.89
C SER A 102 -0.50 -4.67 6.29
N TRP A 103 -0.10 -3.58 6.95
CA TRP A 103 0.35 -3.61 8.34
C TRP A 103 -0.77 -3.99 9.31
N LEU A 104 -1.98 -3.50 9.07
CA LEU A 104 -3.15 -3.87 9.87
C LEU A 104 -3.46 -5.37 9.76
N GLN A 105 -3.34 -5.94 8.55
CA GLN A 105 -3.48 -7.36 8.30
C GLN A 105 -2.43 -8.16 9.10
N ILE A 106 -1.16 -7.75 9.05
CA ILE A 106 -0.07 -8.34 9.85
C ILE A 106 -0.42 -8.28 11.34
N SER A 107 -0.78 -7.10 11.85
CA SER A 107 -1.12 -6.90 13.28
C SER A 107 -2.25 -7.81 13.75
N ARG A 108 -3.32 -7.94 12.96
CA ARG A 108 -4.46 -8.82 13.26
C ARG A 108 -4.04 -10.28 13.30
N GLU A 109 -3.20 -10.72 12.38
CA GLU A 109 -2.71 -12.10 12.36
C GLU A 109 -1.84 -12.42 13.58
N LEU A 110 -0.92 -11.53 13.95
CA LEU A 110 -0.10 -11.70 15.16
C LEU A 110 -0.97 -11.80 16.42
N LYS A 111 -1.97 -10.91 16.56
CA LYS A 111 -2.91 -10.93 17.71
C LYS A 111 -3.70 -12.23 17.77
N ARG A 112 -4.22 -12.71 16.63
CA ARG A 112 -4.99 -13.94 16.54
C ARG A 112 -4.16 -15.16 16.96
N ARG A 113 -2.92 -15.25 16.47
CA ARG A 113 -2.00 -16.36 16.80
C ARG A 113 -1.58 -16.33 18.27
N ALA A 114 -1.33 -15.15 18.83
CA ALA A 114 -1.01 -15.00 20.26
C ALA A 114 -2.17 -15.47 21.16
N ALA A 115 -3.42 -15.12 20.82
CA ALA A 115 -4.59 -15.57 21.55
C ALA A 115 -4.77 -17.09 21.53
N SER A 116 -4.52 -17.75 20.39
CA SER A 116 -4.57 -19.22 20.27
C SER A 116 -3.52 -19.94 21.12
N HIS A 117 -2.31 -19.37 21.27
CA HIS A 117 -1.29 -19.93 22.15
C HIS A 117 -1.62 -19.73 23.65
N ALA A 118 -2.28 -18.62 23.99
CA ALA A 118 -2.75 -18.38 25.36
C ALA A 118 -3.85 -19.38 25.76
N SER A 119 -4.79 -19.69 24.86
CA SER A 119 -5.85 -20.68 25.13
C SER A 119 -5.35 -22.12 25.20
N SER A 120 -4.27 -22.47 24.48
CA SER A 120 -3.63 -23.78 24.63
C SER A 120 -2.84 -23.90 25.94
N SER A 121 -2.21 -22.81 26.40
CA SER A 121 -1.48 -22.77 27.68
C SER A 121 -2.40 -22.84 28.91
N SER A 122 -3.63 -22.31 28.80
CA SER A 122 -4.64 -22.44 29.86
C SER A 122 -5.25 -23.84 29.90
N SER A 123 -5.59 -24.47 28.76
CA SER A 123 -6.09 -25.86 28.72
C SER A 123 -5.09 -26.91 29.23
N GLY A 124 -3.79 -26.69 29.06
CA GLY A 124 -2.75 -27.57 29.63
C GLY A 124 -2.65 -27.52 31.17
N ARG A 125 -3.02 -26.39 31.78
CA ARG A 125 -3.03 -26.27 33.26
C ARG A 125 -4.26 -26.93 33.89
N TYR A 126 -5.42 -26.90 33.23
CA TYR A 126 -6.61 -27.61 33.73
C TYR A 126 -6.48 -29.13 33.64
N THR A 127 -5.85 -29.66 32.58
CA THR A 127 -5.61 -31.11 32.43
C THR A 127 -4.55 -31.66 33.40
N SER A 128 -3.50 -30.88 33.70
CA SER A 128 -2.50 -31.27 34.69
C SER A 128 -3.01 -31.18 36.14
N LEU A 129 -3.92 -30.25 36.45
CA LEU A 129 -4.56 -30.17 37.77
C LEU A 129 -5.56 -31.31 38.01
N THR A 130 -6.29 -31.77 36.98
CA THR A 130 -7.19 -32.94 37.13
C THR A 130 -6.42 -34.26 37.32
N SER A 131 -5.20 -34.39 36.82
CA SER A 131 -4.40 -35.61 37.00
C SER A 131 -3.76 -35.71 38.39
N LEU A 132 -3.42 -34.59 39.04
CA LEU A 132 -2.90 -34.61 40.41
C LEU A 132 -4.00 -34.80 41.47
N GLN A 133 -5.24 -34.41 41.16
CA GLN A 133 -6.36 -34.51 42.10
C GLN A 133 -7.04 -35.89 42.12
N GLY A 134 -6.70 -36.77 41.17
CA GLY A 134 -7.16 -38.17 41.12
C GLY A 134 -6.27 -39.18 41.87
N ALA A 135 -5.10 -38.78 42.35
CA ALA A 135 -4.14 -39.68 43.02
C ALA A 135 -4.15 -39.59 44.56
N HIS A 136 -5.06 -38.79 45.14
CA HIS A 136 -5.19 -38.61 46.60
C HIS A 136 -6.58 -38.99 47.12
N LEU A 137 -7.31 -39.81 46.35
CA LEU A 137 -8.64 -40.32 46.67
C LEU A 137 -8.81 -41.77 46.18
N VAL A 138 -7.86 -42.65 46.50
CA VAL A 138 -8.07 -44.10 46.74
C VAL A 138 -7.06 -44.56 47.78
#